data_AF-A0A6N6TBL1-F1
#
_entry.id   AF-A0A6N6TBL1-F1
#
_cell.length_a   1.000
_cell.length_b   1.000
_cell.length_c   1.000
_cell.angle_alpha   90.00
_cell.angle_beta   90.00
_cell.angle_gamma   90.00
#
_symmetry.space_group_name_H-M   'P 1'
#
loop_
_entity.id
_entity.type
_entity.pdbx_description
1 polymer ?
#
loop_
_entity_poly.entity_id
_entity_poly.type
_entity_poly.pdbx_seq_one_letter_code
_entity_poly.pdbx_strand_id
1 'polypeptide(L)'
;MGQFPLTSIGVQCLVFQVPPDQSLETVLARLQADPRIELAQPNQAFEGLQAGASDPAAGYAALAYGVKRIGADRAWPVSTGRGVPVAVIDTGTATDHPALRGRGIQTANFVDGGEASFATDRHGTAVAGVIGARAVAEAGIAGVAPDAALTVAKACWYPEPIPAKARCSSWTLAKAVDFAINGGARAINLSLGGPPEALLGRLLTAAEQRGITVVAAIREGRDEPGFPAALDTVIPVIACDPHGRVAWPRWHTPAFVVAAPGVEIVAPTPPDRSLPLS
;
A
#
# COMPACT_ATOMS: atom_id res chain seq x y z
N MET A 1 10.78 -9.40 -21.31
CA MET A 1 9.45 -10.06 -21.32
C MET A 1 9.36 -10.90 -20.06
N GLY A 2 8.29 -10.76 -19.30
CA GLY A 2 8.05 -11.50 -18.06
C GLY A 2 6.75 -12.28 -18.16
N GLN A 3 6.67 -13.39 -17.42
CA GLN A 3 5.45 -14.18 -17.30
C GLN A 3 5.25 -14.60 -15.84
N PHE A 4 4.00 -14.61 -15.38
CA PHE A 4 3.65 -14.93 -14.00
C PHE A 4 2.21 -15.45 -13.94
N PRO A 5 1.98 -16.61 -13.31
CA PRO A 5 0.63 -17.11 -13.09
C PRO A 5 -0.03 -16.33 -11.95
N LEU A 6 -1.20 -15.74 -12.19
CA LEU A 6 -2.06 -15.18 -11.14
C LEU A 6 -3.07 -16.27 -10.73
N THR A 7 -2.62 -17.15 -9.84
CA THR A 7 -3.38 -18.35 -9.47
C THR A 7 -4.66 -18.03 -8.70
N SER A 8 -4.72 -16.86 -8.04
CA SER A 8 -5.93 -16.41 -7.34
C SER A 8 -7.11 -16.13 -8.29
N ILE A 9 -6.85 -15.90 -9.57
CA ILE A 9 -7.89 -15.68 -10.59
C ILE A 9 -7.76 -16.63 -11.79
N GLY A 10 -6.85 -17.61 -11.72
CA GLY A 10 -6.71 -18.67 -12.71
C GLY A 10 -6.20 -18.22 -14.08
N VAL A 11 -5.44 -17.13 -14.16
CA VAL A 11 -4.92 -16.61 -15.45
C VAL A 11 -3.39 -16.63 -15.51
N GLN A 12 -2.85 -16.81 -16.72
CA GLN A 12 -1.44 -16.62 -17.00
C GLN A 12 -1.23 -15.20 -17.54
N CYS A 13 -0.45 -14.39 -16.83
CA CYS A 13 -0.11 -13.05 -17.30
C CYS A 13 1.24 -13.01 -17.99
N LEU A 14 1.32 -12.16 -19.02
CA LEU A 14 2.50 -11.87 -19.81
C LEU A 14 2.69 -10.36 -19.83
N VAL A 15 3.92 -9.90 -19.61
CA VAL A 15 4.32 -8.49 -19.78
C VAL A 15 5.45 -8.40 -20.80
N PHE A 16 5.30 -7.54 -21.79
CA PHE A 16 6.31 -7.36 -22.83
C PHE A 16 6.38 -5.89 -23.26
N GLN A 17 7.51 -5.53 -23.85
CA GLN A 17 7.75 -4.19 -24.36
C GLN A 17 7.15 -4.09 -25.76
N VAL A 18 6.42 -3.00 -26.01
CA VAL A 18 5.91 -2.68 -27.35
C VAL A 18 7.11 -2.47 -28.28
N PRO A 19 7.16 -3.15 -29.44
CA PRO A 19 8.21 -2.92 -30.43
C PRO A 19 8.29 -1.44 -30.84
N PRO A 20 9.50 -0.86 -31.01
CA PRO A 20 9.67 0.57 -31.25
C PRO A 20 9.06 1.05 -32.58
N ASP A 21 8.78 0.14 -33.50
CA ASP A 21 8.13 0.37 -34.80
C ASP A 21 6.59 0.27 -34.74
N GLN A 22 5.99 -0.04 -33.59
CA GLN A 22 4.55 -0.18 -33.41
C GLN A 22 4.03 0.78 -32.32
N SER A 23 2.82 1.30 -32.49
CA SER A 23 2.14 2.04 -31.42
C SER A 23 1.51 1.09 -30.41
N LEU A 24 1.46 1.51 -29.14
CA LEU A 24 0.78 0.77 -28.07
C LEU A 24 -0.68 0.47 -28.44
N GLU A 25 -1.38 1.45 -29.01
CA GLU A 25 -2.77 1.32 -29.43
C GLU A 25 -2.95 0.21 -30.47
N THR A 26 -2.12 0.17 -31.51
CA THR A 26 -2.17 -0.88 -32.55
C THR A 26 -1.90 -2.26 -31.97
N VAL A 27 -0.90 -2.37 -31.07
CA VAL A 27 -0.60 -3.65 -30.42
C VAL A 27 -1.76 -4.10 -29.53
N LEU A 28 -2.34 -3.20 -28.73
CA LEU A 28 -3.49 -3.51 -27.87
C LEU A 28 -4.70 -3.94 -28.69
N ALA A 29 -5.07 -3.21 -29.75
CA ALA A 29 -6.19 -3.56 -30.61
C ALA A 29 -6.02 -4.97 -31.22
N ARG A 30 -4.80 -5.32 -31.65
CA ARG A 30 -4.49 -6.66 -32.16
C ARG A 30 -4.63 -7.74 -31.08
N LEU A 31 -4.12 -7.49 -29.88
CA LEU A 31 -4.23 -8.46 -28.78
C LEU A 31 -5.68 -8.64 -28.32
N GLN A 32 -6.46 -7.56 -28.25
CA GLN A 32 -7.87 -7.61 -27.84
C GLN A 32 -8.76 -8.33 -28.87
N ALA A 33 -8.34 -8.38 -30.14
CA ALA A 33 -9.03 -9.14 -31.18
C ALA A 33 -8.66 -10.63 -31.20
N ASP A 34 -7.62 -11.06 -30.47
CA ASP A 34 -7.22 -12.47 -30.42
C ASP A 34 -8.10 -13.25 -29.43
N PRO A 35 -8.87 -14.26 -29.87
CA PRO A 35 -9.80 -14.99 -29.00
C PRO A 35 -9.10 -15.82 -27.91
N ARG A 36 -7.78 -15.98 -27.96
CA ARG A 36 -6.99 -16.65 -26.92
C ARG A 36 -6.61 -15.71 -25.78
N ILE A 37 -6.80 -14.40 -25.96
CA ILE A 37 -6.42 -13.36 -25.00
C ILE A 37 -7.67 -12.88 -24.29
N GLU A 38 -7.74 -13.16 -22.99
CA GLU A 38 -8.87 -12.76 -22.16
C GLU A 38 -8.86 -11.26 -21.84
N LEU A 39 -7.66 -10.68 -21.67
CA LEU A 39 -7.46 -9.28 -21.34
C LEU A 39 -6.13 -8.77 -21.89
N ALA A 40 -6.16 -7.62 -22.54
CA ALA A 40 -4.99 -6.86 -22.93
C ALA A 40 -5.16 -5.39 -22.52
N GLN A 41 -4.18 -4.87 -21.78
CA GLN A 41 -4.18 -3.52 -21.22
C GLN A 41 -2.74 -2.98 -21.12
N PRO A 42 -2.55 -1.64 -21.02
CA PRO A 42 -1.26 -1.08 -20.65
C PRO A 42 -0.79 -1.56 -19.27
N ASN A 43 0.52 -1.64 -19.07
CA ASN A 43 1.11 -1.70 -17.74
C ASN A 43 1.14 -0.29 -17.15
N GLN A 44 0.15 0.02 -16.31
CA GLN A 44 -0.05 1.35 -15.74
C GLN A 44 0.94 1.64 -14.62
N ALA A 45 1.15 2.92 -14.34
CA ALA A 45 1.94 3.40 -13.21
C ALA A 45 1.04 3.88 -12.07
N PHE A 46 1.44 3.53 -10.85
CA PHE A 46 0.79 3.93 -9.60
C PHE A 46 1.78 4.67 -8.72
N GLU A 47 1.28 5.48 -7.79
CA GLU A 47 2.10 6.25 -6.86
C GLU A 47 1.69 6.02 -5.41
N GLY A 48 2.68 5.97 -4.51
CA GLY A 48 2.43 6.00 -3.07
C GLY A 48 1.80 7.32 -2.65
N LEU A 49 0.76 7.25 -1.81
CA LEU A 49 0.01 8.43 -1.36
C LEU A 49 0.53 8.91 0.00
N GLN A 50 1.47 9.84 -0.06
CA GLN A 50 1.97 10.60 1.09
C GLN A 50 2.20 12.06 0.71
N ALA A 51 1.92 12.96 1.64
CA ALA A 51 2.39 14.35 1.57
C ALA A 51 3.84 14.44 2.09
N GLY A 52 4.52 15.56 1.81
CA GLY A 52 5.87 15.82 2.32
C GLY A 52 5.91 15.90 3.86
N ALA A 53 7.08 15.68 4.45
CA ALA A 53 7.27 15.79 5.90
C ALA A 53 6.98 17.22 6.39
N SER A 54 6.28 17.34 7.52
CA SER A 54 6.10 18.58 8.27
C SER A 54 7.19 18.75 9.34
N ASP A 55 7.38 19.98 9.82
CA ASP A 55 8.43 20.40 10.74
C ASP A 55 8.57 19.49 11.99
N PRO A 56 9.76 18.93 12.29
CA PRO A 56 10.02 18.10 13.47
C PRO A 56 9.91 18.84 14.82
N ALA A 57 9.64 20.15 14.83
CA ALA A 57 9.46 20.94 16.05
C ALA A 57 8.21 20.57 16.89
N ALA A 58 7.24 19.86 16.32
CA ALA A 58 6.09 19.35 17.09
C ALA A 58 6.50 18.13 17.92
N GLY A 59 6.52 18.25 19.25
CA GLY A 59 6.94 17.16 20.14
C GLY A 59 6.22 15.84 19.85
N TYR A 60 6.98 14.75 19.70
CA TYR A 60 6.54 13.42 19.28
C TYR A 60 5.27 12.88 19.99
N ALA A 61 5.07 13.23 21.26
CA ALA A 61 3.90 12.80 22.04
C ALA A 61 2.58 13.43 21.58
N ALA A 62 2.60 14.66 21.05
CA ALA A 62 1.41 15.33 20.50
C ALA A 62 1.00 14.71 19.15
N LEU A 63 1.97 14.17 18.41
CA LEU A 63 1.78 13.60 17.07
C LEU A 63 1.40 12.10 17.08
N ALA A 64 1.57 11.39 18.20
CA ALA A 64 1.07 10.02 18.38
C ALA A 64 -0.45 9.95 18.67
N TYR A 65 -1.24 10.90 18.15
CA TYR A 65 -2.66 11.05 18.45
C TYR A 65 -3.54 9.99 17.75
N GLY A 66 -3.09 9.46 16.61
CA GLY A 66 -3.92 8.66 15.71
C GLY A 66 -4.56 7.44 16.39
N VAL A 67 -3.75 6.66 17.11
CA VAL A 67 -4.20 5.48 17.87
C VAL A 67 -5.28 5.83 18.90
N LYS A 68 -5.09 6.92 19.64
CA LYS A 68 -6.05 7.37 20.66
C LYS A 68 -7.34 7.89 20.02
N ARG A 69 -7.21 8.59 18.88
CA ARG A 69 -8.36 9.19 18.19
C ARG A 69 -9.34 8.14 17.67
N ILE A 70 -8.83 7.03 17.17
CA ILE A 70 -9.66 5.90 16.74
C ILE A 70 -10.01 4.94 17.90
N GLY A 71 -9.55 5.22 19.12
CA GLY A 71 -9.80 4.42 20.31
C GLY A 71 -9.12 3.05 20.33
N ALA A 72 -8.06 2.85 19.54
CA ALA A 72 -7.36 1.57 19.46
C ALA A 72 -6.67 1.21 20.78
N ASP A 73 -6.16 2.20 21.51
CA ASP A 73 -5.60 2.05 22.86
C ASP A 73 -6.60 1.47 23.86
N ARG A 74 -7.88 1.81 23.71
CA ARG A 74 -8.98 1.28 24.53
C ARG A 74 -9.38 -0.14 24.13
N ALA A 75 -9.09 -0.55 22.89
CA ALA A 75 -9.39 -1.89 22.40
C ALA A 75 -8.32 -2.92 22.79
N TRP A 76 -7.07 -2.52 23.01
CA TRP A 76 -5.95 -3.42 23.32
C TRP A 76 -6.15 -4.36 24.51
N PRO A 77 -6.84 -3.98 25.61
CA PRO A 77 -7.16 -4.93 26.68
C PRO A 77 -8.04 -6.12 26.22
N VAL A 78 -8.76 -5.95 25.11
CA VAL A 78 -9.64 -6.98 24.51
C VAL A 78 -8.96 -7.65 23.32
N SER A 79 -8.33 -6.89 22.43
CA SER A 79 -7.64 -7.40 21.26
C SER A 79 -6.55 -6.47 20.76
N THR A 80 -5.40 -7.04 20.41
CA THR A 80 -4.26 -6.37 19.77
C THR A 80 -4.08 -6.80 18.31
N GLY A 81 -5.04 -7.53 17.75
CA GLY A 81 -4.95 -8.13 16.41
C GLY A 81 -4.10 -9.40 16.35
N ARG A 82 -3.79 -10.03 17.50
CA ARG A 82 -2.91 -11.20 17.60
C ARG A 82 -3.29 -12.29 16.59
N GLY A 83 -2.34 -12.65 15.73
CA GLY A 83 -2.48 -13.73 14.76
C GLY A 83 -3.36 -13.41 13.55
N VAL A 84 -3.90 -12.19 13.45
CA VAL A 84 -4.63 -11.74 12.25
C VAL A 84 -3.63 -11.42 11.14
N PRO A 85 -3.66 -12.12 9.99
CA PRO A 85 -2.78 -11.84 8.87
C PRO A 85 -3.17 -10.54 8.16
N VAL A 86 -2.24 -9.58 8.09
CA VAL A 86 -2.41 -8.31 7.39
C VAL A 86 -1.30 -8.15 6.36
N ALA A 87 -1.67 -7.99 5.09
CA ALA A 87 -0.75 -7.74 4.00
C ALA A 87 -0.63 -6.24 3.72
N VAL A 88 0.58 -5.73 3.71
CA VAL A 88 0.93 -4.36 3.30
C VAL A 88 1.60 -4.45 1.93
N ILE A 89 0.93 -3.93 0.90
CA ILE A 89 1.47 -3.91 -0.47
C ILE A 89 1.98 -2.50 -0.73
N ASP A 90 3.30 -2.33 -0.71
CA ASP A 90 3.92 -1.00 -0.68
C ASP A 90 5.38 -1.05 -1.21
N THR A 91 6.24 -0.13 -0.78
CA THR A 91 7.66 -0.07 -1.14
C THR A 91 8.49 -1.17 -0.50
N GLY A 92 8.02 -1.85 0.54
CA GLY A 92 8.87 -2.69 1.42
C GLY A 92 8.91 -2.12 2.84
N THR A 93 9.65 -2.74 3.75
CA THR A 93 9.75 -2.26 5.14
C THR A 93 11.11 -2.56 5.77
N ALA A 94 11.67 -1.58 6.50
CA ALA A 94 12.88 -1.76 7.30
C ALA A 94 12.58 -2.61 8.55
N THR A 95 12.61 -3.95 8.38
CA THR A 95 12.27 -4.92 9.44
C THR A 95 13.21 -4.87 10.65
N ASP A 96 14.40 -4.29 10.50
CA ASP A 96 15.40 -4.08 11.56
C ASP A 96 15.16 -2.79 12.37
N HIS A 97 14.25 -1.92 11.94
CA HIS A 97 13.90 -0.70 12.67
C HIS A 97 13.42 -1.04 14.10
N PRO A 98 13.82 -0.29 15.15
CA PRO A 98 13.46 -0.59 16.54
C PRO A 98 11.96 -0.80 16.81
N ALA A 99 11.10 -0.08 16.09
CA ALA A 99 9.63 -0.23 16.16
C ALA A 99 9.09 -1.55 15.56
N LEU A 100 9.83 -2.19 14.64
CA LEU A 100 9.39 -3.34 13.84
C LEU A 100 10.22 -4.60 14.09
N ARG A 101 11.41 -4.48 14.69
CA ARG A 101 12.29 -5.62 14.96
C ARG A 101 11.63 -6.67 15.86
N GLY A 102 11.83 -7.94 15.49
CA GLY A 102 11.27 -9.08 16.22
C GLY A 102 9.76 -9.27 16.08
N ARG A 103 9.09 -8.55 15.18
CA ARG A 103 7.67 -8.76 14.83
C ARG A 103 7.42 -10.03 14.00
N GLY A 104 8.48 -10.65 13.45
CA GLY A 104 8.34 -11.79 12.54
C GLY A 104 7.67 -11.43 11.21
N ILE A 105 7.90 -10.20 10.72
CA ILE A 105 7.31 -9.70 9.47
C ILE A 105 7.77 -10.56 8.31
N GLN A 106 6.83 -11.18 7.61
CA GLN A 106 7.12 -11.87 6.36
C GLN A 106 7.28 -10.84 5.24
N THR A 107 8.23 -11.07 4.33
CA THR A 107 8.48 -10.15 3.24
C THR A 107 8.59 -10.87 1.91
N ALA A 108 8.13 -10.21 0.85
CA ALA A 108 8.25 -10.68 -0.53
C ALA A 108 8.56 -9.49 -1.44
N ASN A 109 9.43 -9.67 -2.43
CA ASN A 109 9.79 -8.62 -3.37
C ASN A 109 9.34 -8.98 -4.79
N PHE A 110 8.55 -8.09 -5.39
CA PHE A 110 8.02 -8.23 -6.76
C PHE A 110 8.59 -7.20 -7.73
N VAL A 111 9.46 -6.29 -7.28
CA VAL A 111 10.14 -5.30 -8.12
C VAL A 111 11.37 -5.95 -8.75
N ASP A 112 11.39 -5.98 -10.08
CA ASP A 112 12.51 -6.53 -10.86
C ASP A 112 13.72 -5.58 -10.77
N GLY A 113 14.94 -6.12 -10.62
CA GLY A 113 16.18 -5.30 -10.58
C GLY A 113 16.84 -5.14 -9.21
N GLY A 114 16.30 -5.74 -8.15
CA GLY A 114 17.14 -6.16 -7.01
C GLY A 114 17.25 -5.24 -5.80
N GLU A 115 16.23 -4.46 -5.45
CA GLU A 115 16.14 -3.91 -4.09
C GLU A 115 15.76 -5.03 -3.09
N ALA A 116 16.66 -5.99 -2.87
CA ALA A 116 16.50 -7.01 -1.84
C ALA A 116 16.54 -6.40 -0.43
N SER A 117 17.22 -5.26 -0.30
CA SER A 117 17.24 -4.48 0.92
C SER A 117 16.01 -3.58 1.00
N PHE A 118 15.23 -3.74 2.06
CA PHE A 118 14.14 -2.83 2.40
C PHE A 118 14.57 -1.69 3.33
N ALA A 119 15.87 -1.56 3.59
CA ALA A 119 16.42 -0.64 4.60
C ALA A 119 16.24 0.85 4.25
N THR A 120 15.79 1.18 3.03
CA THR A 120 15.53 2.56 2.58
C THR A 120 14.06 2.79 2.19
N ASP A 121 13.20 1.80 2.41
CA ASP A 121 11.79 1.84 2.02
C ASP A 121 10.94 2.64 3.00
N ARG A 122 11.03 3.98 2.91
CA ARG A 122 10.42 4.92 3.86
C ARG A 122 8.90 4.80 3.99
N HIS A 123 8.18 4.73 2.88
CA HIS A 123 6.71 4.76 2.90
C HIS A 123 6.13 3.47 3.49
N GLY A 124 6.54 2.30 2.98
CA GLY A 124 6.06 1.03 3.54
C GLY A 124 6.55 0.76 4.97
N THR A 125 7.70 1.31 5.39
CA THR A 125 8.11 1.30 6.81
C THR A 125 7.13 2.11 7.66
N ALA A 126 6.77 3.32 7.23
CA ALA A 126 5.80 4.15 7.91
C ALA A 126 4.45 3.45 8.05
N VAL A 127 3.93 2.92 6.94
CA VAL A 127 2.65 2.19 6.89
C VAL A 127 2.66 0.96 7.80
N ALA A 128 3.70 0.11 7.71
CA ALA A 128 3.82 -1.07 8.57
C ALA A 128 3.89 -0.69 10.06
N GLY A 129 4.54 0.43 10.39
CA GLY A 129 4.60 0.97 11.74
C GLY A 129 3.24 1.43 12.28
N VAL A 130 2.49 2.20 11.48
CA VAL A 130 1.13 2.63 11.86
C VAL A 130 0.24 1.42 12.16
N ILE A 131 0.37 0.34 11.38
CA ILE A 131 -0.43 -0.87 11.59
C ILE A 131 0.06 -1.65 12.81
N GLY A 132 1.36 -1.97 12.91
CA GLY A 132 1.84 -3.01 13.81
C GLY A 132 3.17 -2.74 14.51
N ALA A 133 3.57 -1.47 14.68
CA ALA A 133 4.70 -1.13 15.53
C ALA A 133 4.49 -1.65 16.97
N ARG A 134 5.57 -2.17 17.57
CA ARG A 134 5.54 -2.58 18.98
C ARG A 134 5.50 -1.36 19.88
N ALA A 135 4.71 -1.42 20.94
CA ALA A 135 4.75 -0.47 22.03
C ALA A 135 6.02 -0.70 22.89
N VAL A 136 7.19 -0.33 22.38
CA VAL A 136 8.47 -0.33 23.12
C VAL A 136 8.95 1.10 23.31
N ALA A 137 9.55 1.40 24.47
CA ALA A 137 9.97 2.77 24.82
C ALA A 137 10.91 3.38 23.77
N GLU A 138 11.83 2.57 23.23
CA GLU A 138 12.80 2.96 22.19
C GLU A 138 12.16 3.30 20.84
N ALA A 139 10.94 2.83 20.57
CA ALA A 139 10.25 3.07 19.30
C ALA A 139 9.52 4.41 19.26
N GLY A 140 9.18 4.99 20.42
CA GLY A 140 8.42 6.25 20.52
C GLY A 140 6.98 6.19 20.00
N ILE A 141 6.52 5.04 19.49
CA ILE A 141 5.19 4.81 18.91
C ILE A 141 4.65 3.42 19.23
N ALA A 142 3.35 3.23 19.03
CA ALA A 142 2.69 1.93 18.99
C ALA A 142 1.73 1.88 17.79
N GLY A 143 1.67 0.73 17.11
CA GLY A 143 0.75 0.52 15.99
C GLY A 143 -0.68 0.26 16.46
N VAL A 144 -1.65 0.41 15.56
CA VAL A 144 -3.08 0.18 15.84
C VAL A 144 -3.36 -1.26 16.28
N ALA A 145 -2.77 -2.23 15.61
CA ALA A 145 -2.87 -3.67 15.87
C ALA A 145 -1.47 -4.23 16.15
N PRO A 146 -0.91 -3.94 17.35
CA PRO A 146 0.50 -4.17 17.62
C PRO A 146 0.89 -5.65 17.68
N ASP A 147 -0.07 -6.60 17.63
CA ASP A 147 0.18 -8.05 17.54
C ASP A 147 -0.29 -8.70 16.23
N ALA A 148 -0.71 -7.93 15.23
CA ALA A 148 -1.06 -8.45 13.90
C ALA A 148 0.11 -9.16 13.20
N ALA A 149 -0.18 -10.25 12.50
CA ALA A 149 0.81 -10.97 11.71
C ALA A 149 1.00 -10.23 10.38
N LEU A 150 2.08 -9.45 10.26
CA LEU A 150 2.33 -8.62 9.08
C LEU A 150 3.06 -9.40 7.99
N THR A 151 2.56 -9.26 6.77
CA THR A 151 3.28 -9.59 5.53
C THR A 151 3.47 -8.30 4.74
N VAL A 152 4.70 -7.98 4.35
CA VAL A 152 4.99 -6.81 3.51
C VAL A 152 5.44 -7.27 2.13
N ALA A 153 4.62 -7.01 1.13
CA ALA A 153 4.89 -7.30 -0.26
C ALA A 153 5.37 -6.03 -0.97
N LYS A 154 6.65 -5.98 -1.32
CA LYS A 154 7.24 -4.87 -2.09
C LYS A 154 6.76 -4.95 -3.54
N ALA A 155 5.92 -4.00 -3.92
CA ALA A 155 5.43 -3.79 -5.29
C ALA A 155 5.84 -2.43 -5.86
N CYS A 156 6.36 -1.55 -5.02
CA CYS A 156 6.72 -0.18 -5.37
C CYS A 156 8.21 0.09 -5.12
N TRP A 157 8.79 1.07 -5.81
CA TRP A 157 10.18 1.50 -5.71
C TRP A 157 10.28 3.02 -5.80
N TYR A 158 11.45 3.59 -5.49
CA TYR A 158 11.69 5.02 -5.66
C TYR A 158 12.43 5.27 -6.98
N PRO A 159 11.87 6.03 -7.93
CA PRO A 159 12.62 6.47 -9.09
C PRO A 159 13.59 7.59 -8.72
N GLU A 160 14.70 7.70 -9.45
CA GLU A 160 15.59 8.86 -9.39
C GLU A 160 14.97 10.07 -10.14
N PRO A 161 15.22 11.32 -9.68
CA PRO A 161 15.97 11.70 -8.48
C PRO A 161 15.12 11.68 -7.18
N ILE A 162 15.79 11.50 -6.05
CA ILE A 162 15.20 11.68 -4.71
C ILE A 162 15.01 13.20 -4.41
N PRO A 163 13.90 13.65 -3.79
CA PRO A 163 12.78 12.86 -3.28
C PRO A 163 11.64 12.72 -4.29
N ALA A 164 11.54 11.55 -4.92
CA ALA A 164 10.36 11.16 -5.69
C ALA A 164 9.31 10.42 -4.83
N LYS A 165 8.04 10.47 -5.25
CA LYS A 165 7.01 9.55 -4.74
C LYS A 165 7.37 8.12 -5.12
N ALA A 166 6.97 7.17 -4.27
CA ALA A 166 7.06 5.75 -4.61
C ALA A 166 6.27 5.50 -5.90
N ARG A 167 6.79 4.65 -6.79
CA ARG A 167 6.13 4.20 -8.00
C ARG A 167 5.91 2.71 -7.98
N CYS A 168 4.79 2.27 -8.49
CA CYS A 168 4.45 0.86 -8.69
C CYS A 168 3.96 0.68 -10.12
N SER A 169 3.88 -0.56 -10.59
CA SER A 169 3.28 -0.88 -11.88
C SER A 169 2.14 -1.87 -11.71
N SER A 170 1.21 -1.92 -12.68
CA SER A 170 0.17 -2.97 -12.74
C SER A 170 0.78 -4.36 -12.55
N TRP A 171 1.92 -4.61 -13.20
CA TRP A 171 2.63 -5.88 -13.13
C TRP A 171 3.10 -6.24 -11.72
N THR A 172 3.75 -5.31 -11.02
CA THR A 172 4.29 -5.56 -9.68
C THR A 172 3.17 -5.64 -8.63
N LEU A 173 2.14 -4.82 -8.77
CA LEU A 173 0.96 -4.85 -7.91
C LEU A 173 0.15 -6.13 -8.10
N ALA A 174 -0.07 -6.58 -9.33
CA ALA A 174 -0.80 -7.81 -9.61
C ALA A 174 -0.13 -9.02 -8.92
N LYS A 175 1.20 -9.15 -9.05
CA LYS A 175 1.97 -10.19 -8.36
C LYS A 175 1.83 -10.11 -6.83
N ALA A 176 1.91 -8.91 -6.27
CA ALA A 176 1.83 -8.70 -4.82
C ALA A 176 0.42 -8.95 -4.24
N VAL A 177 -0.63 -8.54 -4.95
CA VAL A 177 -2.03 -8.80 -4.55
C VAL A 177 -2.33 -10.29 -4.63
N ASP A 178 -1.93 -10.96 -5.72
CA ASP A 178 -2.08 -12.40 -5.86
C ASP A 178 -1.35 -13.17 -4.74
N PHE A 179 -0.12 -12.75 -4.42
CA PHE A 179 0.64 -13.30 -3.29
C PHE A 179 -0.09 -13.11 -1.95
N ALA A 180 -0.65 -11.93 -1.69
CA ALA A 180 -1.39 -11.66 -0.46
C ALA A 180 -2.66 -12.51 -0.35
N ILE A 181 -3.40 -12.67 -1.45
CA ILE A 181 -4.60 -13.52 -1.49
C ILE A 181 -4.23 -14.97 -1.20
N ASN A 182 -3.23 -15.50 -1.89
CA ASN A 182 -2.79 -16.89 -1.75
C ASN A 182 -2.10 -17.15 -0.40
N GLY A 183 -1.49 -16.12 0.20
CA GLY A 183 -0.90 -16.16 1.53
C GLY A 183 -1.90 -16.15 2.68
N GLY A 184 -3.20 -16.07 2.41
CA GLY A 184 -4.25 -16.10 3.43
C GLY A 184 -4.38 -14.80 4.21
N ALA A 185 -4.03 -13.66 3.61
CA ALA A 185 -4.28 -12.35 4.20
C ALA A 185 -5.76 -12.21 4.60
N ARG A 186 -6.04 -11.62 5.76
CA ARG A 186 -7.40 -11.24 6.18
C ARG A 186 -7.71 -9.79 5.89
N ALA A 187 -6.67 -8.96 5.80
CA ALA A 187 -6.75 -7.60 5.30
C ALA A 187 -5.58 -7.28 4.37
N ILE A 188 -5.83 -6.48 3.34
CA ILE A 188 -4.83 -5.93 2.42
C ILE A 188 -4.88 -4.40 2.50
N ASN A 189 -3.72 -3.78 2.73
CA ASN A 189 -3.57 -2.32 2.71
C ASN A 189 -2.88 -1.85 1.42
N LEU A 190 -3.48 -0.86 0.75
CA LEU A 190 -2.99 -0.20 -0.45
C LEU A 190 -2.92 1.32 -0.25
N SER A 191 -1.80 1.80 0.28
CA SER A 191 -1.54 3.24 0.48
C SER A 191 -1.03 3.91 -0.81
N LEU A 192 -1.72 3.65 -1.92
CA LEU A 192 -1.31 4.03 -3.27
C LEU A 192 -2.53 4.39 -4.14
N GLY A 193 -2.27 5.09 -5.24
CA GLY A 193 -3.30 5.45 -6.21
C GLY A 193 -2.77 5.49 -7.64
N GLY A 194 -3.66 5.33 -8.61
CA GLY A 194 -3.32 5.39 -10.03
C GLY A 194 -4.55 5.36 -10.93
N PRO A 195 -4.37 5.16 -12.24
CA PRO A 195 -5.48 5.10 -13.18
C PRO A 195 -6.28 3.80 -13.00
N PRO A 196 -7.57 3.79 -13.39
CA PRO A 196 -8.38 2.58 -13.39
C PRO A 196 -7.77 1.48 -14.28
N GLU A 197 -7.81 0.24 -13.80
CA GLU A 197 -7.40 -0.92 -14.59
C GLU A 197 -8.17 -2.20 -14.28
N ALA A 198 -8.37 -3.03 -15.31
CA ALA A 198 -9.23 -4.21 -15.21
C ALA A 198 -8.57 -5.37 -14.45
N LEU A 199 -7.29 -5.65 -14.67
CA LEU A 199 -6.59 -6.78 -14.05
C LEU A 199 -6.58 -6.66 -12.52
N LEU A 200 -6.20 -5.50 -12.01
CA LEU A 200 -6.10 -5.26 -10.58
C LEU A 200 -7.50 -5.18 -9.95
N GLY A 201 -8.49 -4.59 -10.64
CA GLY A 201 -9.90 -4.65 -10.21
C GLY A 201 -10.43 -6.08 -10.06
N ARG A 202 -10.08 -6.99 -10.98
CA ARG A 202 -10.43 -8.41 -10.88
C ARG A 202 -9.76 -9.09 -9.69
N LEU A 203 -8.48 -8.83 -9.45
CA LEU A 203 -7.77 -9.37 -8.28
C LEU A 203 -8.39 -8.91 -6.96
N LEU A 204 -8.74 -7.62 -6.84
CA LEU A 204 -9.37 -7.08 -5.63
C LEU A 204 -10.78 -7.62 -5.42
N THR A 205 -11.53 -7.84 -6.51
CA THR A 205 -12.81 -8.57 -6.45
C THR A 205 -12.62 -10.00 -5.97
N ALA A 206 -11.59 -10.69 -6.44
CA ALA A 206 -11.28 -12.05 -6.01
C ALA A 206 -10.75 -12.13 -4.56
N ALA A 207 -10.18 -11.04 -4.03
CA ALA A 207 -9.83 -10.91 -2.62
C ALA A 207 -11.09 -10.77 -1.76
N GLU A 208 -12.00 -9.87 -2.15
CA GLU A 208 -13.29 -9.65 -1.46
C GLU A 208 -14.14 -10.93 -1.44
N GLN A 209 -14.25 -11.64 -2.56
CA GLN A 209 -14.99 -12.91 -2.65
C GLN A 209 -14.41 -14.02 -1.77
N ARG A 210 -13.14 -13.91 -1.36
CA ARG A 210 -12.48 -14.79 -0.40
C ARG A 210 -12.59 -14.31 1.05
N GLY A 211 -13.35 -13.24 1.29
CA GLY A 211 -13.53 -12.64 2.61
C GLY A 211 -12.31 -11.84 3.10
N ILE A 212 -11.47 -11.37 2.17
CA ILE A 212 -10.32 -10.51 2.48
C ILE A 212 -10.76 -9.06 2.40
N THR A 213 -10.59 -8.32 3.49
CA THR A 213 -10.89 -6.88 3.50
C THR A 213 -9.80 -6.11 2.79
N VAL A 214 -10.15 -5.33 1.76
CA VAL A 214 -9.20 -4.45 1.09
C VAL A 214 -9.43 -3.02 1.54
N VAL A 215 -8.36 -2.33 1.95
CA VAL A 215 -8.37 -0.93 2.36
C VAL A 215 -7.43 -0.15 1.46
N ALA A 216 -7.90 0.96 0.88
CA ALA A 216 -7.09 1.80 0.02
C ALA A 216 -7.21 3.29 0.36
N ALA A 217 -6.12 4.02 0.21
CA ALA A 217 -6.10 5.46 0.39
C ALA A 217 -6.81 6.17 -0.78
N ILE A 218 -7.64 7.16 -0.44
CA ILE A 218 -8.20 8.09 -1.43
C ILE A 218 -7.09 9.01 -1.93
N ARG A 219 -7.02 9.21 -3.24
CA ARG A 219 -6.08 10.14 -3.88
C ARG A 219 -6.46 11.58 -3.55
N GLU A 220 -5.45 12.42 -3.28
CA GLU A 220 -5.65 13.86 -3.19
C GLU A 220 -6.20 14.42 -4.51
N GLY A 221 -7.31 15.14 -4.42
CA GLY A 221 -8.02 15.68 -5.57
C GLY A 221 -9.48 15.93 -5.24
N ARG A 222 -10.17 16.74 -6.06
CA ARG A 222 -11.59 17.06 -5.82
C ARG A 222 -12.54 16.30 -6.74
N ASP A 223 -12.03 15.67 -7.79
CA ASP A 223 -12.86 15.23 -8.93
C ASP A 223 -13.18 13.72 -8.92
N GLU A 224 -12.31 12.88 -8.35
CA GLU A 224 -12.59 11.45 -8.13
C GLU A 224 -11.79 10.87 -6.95
N PRO A 225 -12.24 9.75 -6.33
CA PRO A 225 -11.49 9.05 -5.27
C PRO A 225 -10.16 8.46 -5.75
N GLY A 226 -10.07 8.17 -7.05
CA GLY A 226 -8.97 7.44 -7.68
C GLY A 226 -9.08 5.93 -7.52
N PHE A 227 -8.35 5.18 -8.34
CA PHE A 227 -8.24 3.73 -8.23
C PHE A 227 -7.08 3.36 -7.28
N PRO A 228 -7.20 2.33 -6.42
CA PRO A 228 -8.32 1.39 -6.31
C PRO A 228 -9.43 1.82 -5.34
N ALA A 229 -9.31 2.96 -4.67
CA ALA A 229 -10.29 3.44 -3.69
C ALA A 229 -11.72 3.61 -4.25
N ALA A 230 -11.88 3.84 -5.55
CA ALA A 230 -13.18 3.97 -6.20
C ALA A 230 -13.92 2.63 -6.43
N LEU A 231 -13.30 1.47 -6.14
CA LEU A 231 -13.95 0.17 -6.31
C LEU A 231 -14.91 -0.13 -5.15
N ASP A 232 -16.10 -0.64 -5.46
CA ASP A 232 -17.10 -1.03 -4.44
C ASP A 232 -16.62 -2.15 -3.52
N THR A 233 -15.65 -2.96 -3.96
CA THR A 233 -15.03 -4.05 -3.20
C THR A 233 -13.94 -3.58 -2.23
N VAL A 234 -13.65 -2.28 -2.21
CA VAL A 234 -12.57 -1.67 -1.43
C VAL A 234 -13.15 -0.69 -0.42
N ILE A 235 -12.61 -0.71 0.80
CA ILE A 235 -12.90 0.32 1.81
C ILE A 235 -11.99 1.52 1.53
N PRO A 236 -12.55 2.66 1.10
CA PRO A 236 -11.78 3.85 0.81
C PRO A 236 -11.57 4.68 2.06
N VAL A 237 -10.34 5.12 2.28
CA VAL A 237 -9.94 5.88 3.47
C VAL A 237 -9.52 7.28 3.10
N ILE A 238 -10.17 8.28 3.69
CA ILE A 238 -9.80 9.69 3.60
C ILE A 238 -9.07 10.15 4.87
N ALA A 239 -8.05 10.99 4.69
CA ALA A 239 -7.30 11.56 5.80
C ALA A 239 -8.13 12.61 6.56
N CYS A 240 -8.11 12.55 7.88
CA CYS A 240 -8.55 13.62 8.77
C CYS A 240 -7.38 14.21 9.56
N ASP A 241 -7.53 15.47 9.97
CA ASP A 241 -6.58 16.18 10.83
C ASP A 241 -6.67 15.74 12.31
N PRO A 242 -5.79 16.24 13.21
CA PRO A 242 -5.85 15.95 14.64
C PRO A 242 -7.19 16.30 15.31
N HIS A 243 -7.95 17.25 14.75
CA HIS A 243 -9.28 17.64 15.20
C HIS A 243 -10.40 16.80 14.57
N GLY A 244 -10.08 15.93 13.60
CA GLY A 244 -11.02 15.10 12.85
C GLY A 244 -11.67 15.78 11.68
N ARG A 245 -11.16 16.93 11.27
CA ARG A 245 -11.68 17.62 10.10
C ARG A 245 -11.17 16.89 8.86
N VAL A 246 -12.08 16.66 7.94
CA VAL A 246 -11.80 16.07 6.64
C VAL A 246 -11.95 17.15 5.60
N ALA A 247 -10.98 17.27 4.71
CA ALA A 247 -11.12 18.07 3.49
C ALA A 247 -12.01 17.31 2.50
N TRP A 248 -13.33 17.38 2.70
CA TRP A 248 -14.26 16.60 1.89
C TRP A 248 -14.15 16.94 0.40
N PRO A 249 -14.06 15.93 -0.46
CA PRO A 249 -13.99 16.11 -1.91
C PRO A 249 -15.37 16.47 -2.49
N ARG A 250 -15.40 16.83 -3.78
CA ARG A 250 -16.64 17.25 -4.46
C ARG A 250 -17.37 16.10 -5.15
N TRP A 251 -16.76 14.93 -5.21
CA TRP A 251 -17.40 13.73 -5.76
C TRP A 251 -18.44 13.15 -4.81
N HIS A 252 -19.40 12.43 -5.38
CA HIS A 252 -20.51 11.79 -4.65
C HIS A 252 -20.37 10.26 -4.54
N THR A 253 -19.32 9.69 -5.15
CA THR A 253 -18.98 8.26 -5.10
C THR A 253 -17.59 8.10 -4.52
N PRO A 254 -17.35 7.07 -3.69
CA PRO A 254 -18.22 5.93 -3.42
C PRO A 254 -19.30 6.21 -2.37
N ALA A 255 -20.28 5.31 -2.27
CA ALA A 255 -21.42 5.45 -1.35
C ALA A 255 -21.03 5.48 0.13
N PHE A 256 -19.84 4.98 0.46
CA PHE A 256 -19.28 4.94 1.80
C PHE A 256 -17.80 5.29 1.79
N VAL A 257 -17.36 6.08 2.78
CA VAL A 257 -15.96 6.46 2.99
C VAL A 257 -15.66 6.44 4.48
N VAL A 258 -14.50 5.90 4.86
CA VAL A 258 -13.98 5.97 6.24
C VAL A 258 -13.01 7.13 6.36
N ALA A 259 -13.14 7.93 7.42
CA ALA A 259 -12.12 8.91 7.78
C ALA A 259 -11.17 8.32 8.83
N ALA A 260 -9.87 8.49 8.62
CA ALA A 260 -8.84 8.08 9.58
C ALA A 260 -7.76 9.17 9.72
N PRO A 261 -7.06 9.25 10.87
CA PRO A 261 -5.92 10.16 11.06
C PRO A 261 -4.90 10.03 9.93
N GLY A 262 -4.65 11.12 9.20
CA GLY A 262 -3.72 11.12 8.05
C GLY A 262 -2.88 12.40 7.92
N VAL A 263 -3.06 13.38 8.81
CA VAL A 263 -2.25 14.60 8.88
C VAL A 263 -1.38 14.53 10.13
N GLU A 264 -0.10 14.92 10.01
CA GLU A 264 0.84 14.96 11.15
C GLU A 264 0.95 13.60 11.88
N ILE A 265 1.00 12.52 11.10
CA ILE A 265 1.12 11.15 11.61
C ILE A 265 2.59 10.82 11.83
N VAL A 266 2.97 10.57 13.09
CA VAL A 266 4.29 9.99 13.38
C VAL A 266 4.28 8.51 13.05
N ALA A 267 5.27 8.11 12.27
CA ALA A 267 5.49 6.75 11.83
C ALA A 267 7.01 6.48 11.75
N PRO A 268 7.44 5.22 11.82
CA PRO A 268 8.85 4.91 11.74
C PRO A 268 9.34 5.15 10.31
N THR A 269 10.49 5.80 10.18
CA THR A 269 11.21 5.94 8.92
C THR A 269 12.52 5.18 9.05
N PRO A 270 13.02 4.54 7.98
CA PRO A 270 14.36 3.99 8.01
C PRO A 270 15.38 5.10 8.30
N PRO A 271 16.51 4.75 8.95
CA PRO A 271 17.54 5.72 9.28
C PRO A 271 18.08 6.39 8.03
N ASP A 272 18.19 7.71 8.08
CA ASP A 272 18.78 8.50 7.01
C ASP A 272 20.29 8.25 6.97
N ARG A 273 20.75 7.44 6.00
CA ARG A 273 22.18 7.17 5.81
C ARG A 273 22.95 8.37 5.24
N SER A 274 22.29 9.48 4.90
CA SER A 274 22.94 10.71 4.47
C SER A 274 23.35 11.62 5.63
N LEU A 275 22.87 11.36 6.85
CA LEU A 275 23.29 12.07 8.05
C LEU A 275 24.40 11.27 8.75
N PRO A 276 25.61 11.84 8.94
CA PRO A 276 26.65 11.16 9.70
C PRO A 276 26.15 10.91 11.12
N LEU A 277 26.44 9.71 11.65
CA LEU A 277 26.27 9.40 13.07
C LEU A 277 27.11 10.40 13.87
N SER A 278 26.44 11.32 14.58
CA SER A 278 27.03 12.26 15.53
C SER A 278 27.40 11.55 16.83
#